data_AF-A0A938X4Z9-F1
#
_entry.id   AF-A0A938X4Z9-F1
#
_cell.length_a   1.000
_cell.length_b   1.000
_cell.length_c   1.000
_cell.angle_alpha   90.00
_cell.angle_beta   90.00
_cell.angle_gamma   90.00
#
_symmetry.space_group_name_H-M   'P 1'
#
loop_
_entity.id
_entity.type
_entity.pdbx_description
1 polymer ?
#
loop_
_entity_poly.entity_id
_entity_poly.type
_entity_poly.pdbx_seq_one_letter_code
_entity_poly.pdbx_strand_id
1 'polypeptide(L)'
;MALLGSRALDIEVNTADFCLILGYLCSPGRIGLIEAQIPEEKAFMFEREFPDEEYYPITQGETTGGYSMKRSHQLRIYFNNINNCPSVLLPFLGEGNTSYVRRINKGKFVEKIVRDYGFHFGEYQNVAAIRAIVSRLHPANLTDFDRGYNL
;
A
#
# COMPACT_ATOMS: atom_id res chain seq x y z
N MET A 1 -12.23 -7.59 14.38
CA MET A 1 -11.42 -8.67 13.77
C MET A 1 -10.48 -8.01 12.79
N ALA A 2 -9.18 -8.31 12.84
CA ALA A 2 -8.23 -7.74 11.89
C ALA A 2 -8.53 -8.24 10.47
N LEU A 3 -8.48 -7.34 9.48
CA LEU A 3 -8.66 -7.67 8.07
C LEU A 3 -7.59 -8.68 7.60
N LEU A 4 -6.35 -8.48 8.04
CA LEU A 4 -5.22 -9.32 7.66
C LEU A 4 -4.94 -10.41 8.70
N GLY A 5 -4.56 -11.59 8.20
CA GLY A 5 -4.10 -12.70 9.05
C GLY A 5 -2.72 -12.45 9.66
N SER A 6 -2.35 -13.26 10.66
CA SER A 6 -1.09 -13.13 11.42
C SER A 6 0.18 -13.17 10.54
N ARG A 7 0.12 -13.85 9.39
CA ARG A 7 1.22 -13.99 8.42
C ARG A 7 1.43 -12.78 7.52
N ALA A 8 0.55 -11.76 7.58
CA ALA A 8 0.76 -10.55 6.80
C ALA A 8 2.02 -9.81 7.28
N LEU A 9 2.80 -9.33 6.32
CA LEU A 9 4.09 -8.70 6.54
C LEU A 9 3.95 -7.16 6.52
N ASP A 10 4.83 -6.49 7.26
CA ASP A 10 5.01 -5.04 7.27
C ASP A 10 6.37 -4.66 6.66
N ILE A 11 6.63 -3.35 6.56
CA ILE A 11 7.96 -2.75 6.36
C ILE A 11 8.36 -2.16 7.71
N GLU A 12 9.36 -2.78 8.35
CA GLU A 12 9.89 -2.36 9.63
C GLU A 12 11.19 -1.58 9.42
N VAL A 13 11.12 -0.26 9.57
CA VAL A 13 12.24 0.68 9.45
C VAL A 13 12.10 1.76 10.54
N ASN A 14 13.14 2.57 10.75
CA ASN A 14 13.04 3.70 11.68
C ASN A 14 12.09 4.79 11.15
N THR A 15 11.68 5.72 12.02
CA THR A 15 10.70 6.77 11.67
C THR A 15 11.15 7.66 10.52
N ALA A 16 12.44 8.00 10.43
CA ALA A 16 12.97 8.84 9.36
C ALA A 16 12.85 8.15 8.00
N ASP A 17 13.26 6.88 7.92
CA ASP A 17 13.15 6.05 6.72
C ASP A 17 11.69 5.78 6.35
N PHE A 18 10.82 5.59 7.35
CA PHE A 18 9.39 5.45 7.12
C PHE A 18 8.79 6.72 6.49
N CYS A 19 9.09 7.90 7.03
CA CYS A 19 8.63 9.17 6.46
C CYS A 19 9.21 9.42 5.07
N LEU A 20 10.48 9.07 4.83
CA LEU A 20 11.12 9.09 3.52
C LEU A 20 10.37 8.22 2.51
N ILE A 21 9.98 7.01 2.91
CA ILE A 21 9.19 6.11 2.07
C ILE A 21 7.83 6.72 1.76
N LEU A 22 7.11 7.26 2.76
CA LEU A 22 5.80 7.90 2.53
C LEU A 22 5.91 9.05 1.53
N GLY A 23 6.93 9.89 1.67
CA GLY A 23 7.20 10.98 0.72
C GLY A 23 7.42 10.46 -0.69
N TYR A 24 8.29 9.47 -0.85
CA TYR A 24 8.59 8.85 -2.13
C TYR A 24 7.36 8.24 -2.80
N LEU A 25 6.49 7.59 -2.02
CA LEU A 25 5.22 7.07 -2.51
C LEU A 25 4.29 8.17 -3.03
N CYS A 26 4.34 9.37 -2.44
CA CYS A 26 3.56 10.53 -2.86
C CYS A 26 4.12 11.25 -4.09
N SER A 27 5.35 10.94 -4.54
CA SER A 27 5.93 11.58 -5.72
C SER A 27 5.05 11.37 -6.96
N PRO A 28 4.82 12.40 -7.79
CA PRO A 28 3.95 12.30 -8.96
C PRO A 28 4.36 11.16 -9.90
N GLY A 29 3.38 10.36 -10.32
CA GLY A 29 3.60 9.23 -11.23
C GLY A 29 4.34 8.04 -10.62
N ARG A 30 4.55 8.02 -9.29
CA ARG A 30 5.22 6.91 -8.59
C ARG A 30 4.32 5.70 -8.44
N ILE A 31 3.28 5.85 -7.64
CA ILE A 31 2.24 4.83 -7.46
C ILE A 31 1.38 4.81 -8.72
N GLY A 32 1.15 3.60 -9.23
CA GLY A 32 0.14 3.35 -10.23
C GLY A 32 -1.19 2.95 -9.61
N LEU A 33 -1.15 2.08 -8.59
CA LEU A 33 -2.35 1.56 -7.93
C LEU A 33 -2.04 1.11 -6.51
N ILE A 34 -2.85 1.50 -5.54
CA ILE A 34 -2.95 0.82 -4.24
C ILE A 34 -4.13 -0.15 -4.34
N GLU A 35 -3.83 -1.44 -4.43
CA GLU A 35 -4.81 -2.48 -4.73
C GLU A 35 -5.27 -3.16 -3.44
N ALA A 36 -6.59 -3.27 -3.28
CA ALA A 36 -7.23 -4.24 -2.39
C ALA A 36 -7.93 -5.32 -3.22
N GLN A 37 -7.49 -6.58 -3.09
CA GLN A 37 -8.26 -7.73 -3.58
C GLN A 37 -8.89 -8.46 -2.40
N ILE A 38 -10.22 -8.55 -2.40
CA ILE A 38 -11.03 -8.95 -1.25
C ILE A 38 -11.93 -10.11 -1.67
N PRO A 39 -11.91 -11.27 -0.98
CA PRO A 39 -12.89 -12.33 -1.23
C PRO A 39 -14.31 -11.81 -1.02
N GLU A 40 -15.22 -12.09 -1.96
CA GLU A 40 -16.60 -11.58 -1.92
C GLU A 40 -17.30 -11.87 -0.59
N GLU A 41 -17.09 -13.07 -0.04
CA GLU A 41 -17.69 -13.46 1.24
C GLU A 41 -17.16 -12.69 2.46
N LYS A 42 -16.11 -11.88 2.26
CA LYS A 42 -15.46 -11.04 3.30
C LYS A 42 -15.50 -9.55 2.97
N ALA A 43 -16.15 -9.15 1.87
CA ALA A 43 -16.29 -7.74 1.47
C ALA A 43 -16.79 -6.85 2.63
N PHE A 44 -17.80 -7.32 3.37
CA PHE A 44 -18.35 -6.60 4.52
C PHE A 44 -17.30 -6.28 5.61
N MET A 45 -16.25 -7.11 5.76
CA MET A 45 -15.19 -6.84 6.72
C MET A 45 -14.28 -5.71 6.24
N PHE A 46 -14.01 -5.65 4.94
CA PHE A 46 -13.25 -4.59 4.31
C PHE A 46 -14.03 -3.27 4.36
N GLU A 47 -15.27 -3.25 3.92
CA GLU A 47 -16.12 -2.04 3.91
C GLU A 47 -16.34 -1.46 5.31
N ARG A 48 -16.38 -2.30 6.35
CA ARG A 48 -16.44 -1.81 7.74
C ARG A 48 -15.14 -1.14 8.17
N GLU A 49 -14.00 -1.65 7.73
CA GLU A 49 -12.68 -1.15 8.12
C GLU A 49 -12.23 0.05 7.29
N PHE A 50 -12.61 0.05 6.03
CA PHE A 50 -12.23 0.96 4.96
C PHE A 50 -13.49 1.41 4.22
N PRO A 51 -14.36 2.22 4.85
CA PRO A 51 -15.58 2.68 4.24
C PRO A 51 -15.28 3.53 3.01
N ASP A 52 -16.08 3.34 1.95
CA ASP A 52 -15.99 4.08 0.68
C ASP A 52 -14.67 3.90 -0.10
N GLU A 53 -13.82 2.94 0.29
CA GLU A 53 -12.58 2.60 -0.41
C GLU A 53 -12.79 1.61 -1.57
N GLU A 54 -12.02 1.79 -2.63
CA GLU A 54 -12.05 0.90 -3.79
C GLU A 54 -11.45 -0.48 -3.47
N TYR A 55 -12.10 -1.54 -3.93
CA TYR A 55 -11.56 -2.89 -3.88
C TYR A 55 -12.05 -3.74 -5.06
N TYR A 56 -11.27 -4.78 -5.38
CA TYR A 56 -11.60 -5.74 -6.41
C TYR A 56 -12.06 -7.05 -5.77
N PRO A 57 -13.31 -7.48 -6.01
CA PRO A 57 -13.82 -8.74 -5.49
C PRO A 57 -13.07 -9.93 -6.12
N ILE A 58 -12.72 -10.91 -5.29
CA ILE A 58 -12.25 -12.21 -5.74
C ILE A 58 -13.45 -13.16 -5.69
N THR A 59 -13.99 -13.48 -6.86
CA THR A 59 -15.03 -14.52 -7.00
C THR A 59 -14.44 -15.89 -6.65
N GLN A 60 -15.21 -16.69 -5.92
CA GLN A 60 -14.81 -18.07 -5.63
C GLN A 60 -14.87 -18.92 -6.90
N GLY A 61 -13.94 -19.87 -7.00
CA GLY A 61 -13.96 -20.90 -8.03
C GLY A 61 -12.77 -21.85 -7.88
N GLU A 62 -12.64 -22.75 -8.85
CA GLU A 62 -11.45 -23.56 -9.01
C GLU A 62 -10.61 -22.97 -10.15
N THR A 63 -9.30 -22.85 -9.92
CA THR A 63 -8.35 -22.64 -11.02
C THR A 63 -8.49 -23.78 -12.03
N THR A 64 -8.02 -23.57 -13.27
CA THR A 64 -8.02 -24.63 -14.31
C THR A 64 -7.29 -25.92 -13.89
N GLY A 65 -6.44 -25.85 -12.84
CA GLY A 65 -5.78 -27.00 -12.22
C GLY A 65 -6.48 -27.60 -11.00
N GLY A 66 -7.74 -27.25 -10.71
CA GLY A 66 -8.54 -27.79 -9.60
C GLY A 66 -8.22 -27.21 -8.22
N TYR A 67 -7.37 -26.19 -8.11
CA TYR A 67 -7.10 -25.53 -6.83
C TYR A 67 -8.18 -24.49 -6.53
N SER A 68 -8.67 -24.48 -5.28
CA SER A 68 -9.55 -23.41 -4.80
C SER A 68 -8.89 -22.03 -4.95
N MET A 69 -9.62 -21.08 -5.55
CA MET A 69 -9.17 -19.69 -5.70
C MET A 69 -8.88 -19.00 -4.35
N LYS A 70 -8.12 -17.90 -4.41
CA LYS A 70 -7.54 -17.19 -3.26
C LYS A 70 -8.57 -16.90 -2.17
N ARG A 71 -8.33 -17.38 -0.94
CA ARG A 71 -9.22 -17.22 0.22
C ARG A 71 -8.87 -16.07 1.16
N SER A 72 -7.79 -15.33 0.89
CA SER A 72 -7.27 -14.29 1.80
C SER A 72 -7.22 -12.93 1.13
N HIS A 73 -7.51 -11.87 1.90
CA HIS A 73 -7.29 -10.49 1.51
C HIS A 73 -5.85 -10.28 1.00
N GLN A 74 -5.69 -9.50 -0.06
CA GLN A 74 -4.38 -9.11 -0.58
C GLN A 74 -4.35 -7.60 -0.81
N LEU A 75 -3.52 -6.91 -0.03
CA LEU A 75 -3.28 -5.49 -0.17
C LEU A 75 -1.88 -5.27 -0.75
N ARG A 76 -1.79 -4.48 -1.83
CA ARG A 76 -0.56 -4.27 -2.60
C ARG A 76 -0.44 -2.81 -3.03
N ILE A 77 0.79 -2.37 -3.27
CA ILE A 77 1.07 -1.10 -3.96
C ILE A 77 1.83 -1.44 -5.23
N TYR A 78 1.38 -0.96 -6.38
CA TYR A 78 2.07 -1.08 -7.64
C TYR A 78 2.72 0.23 -8.06
N PHE A 79 3.89 0.12 -8.67
CA PHE A 79 4.69 1.25 -9.12
C PHE A 79 4.66 1.36 -10.64
N ASN A 80 4.36 2.56 -11.15
CA ASN A 80 4.56 2.88 -12.57
C ASN A 80 6.05 2.96 -12.89
N ASN A 81 6.86 3.48 -11.98
CA ASN A 81 8.31 3.52 -12.10
C ASN A 81 8.99 3.53 -10.71
N ILE A 82 10.30 3.24 -10.67
CA ILE A 82 11.09 3.21 -9.43
C ILE A 82 12.36 4.09 -9.51
N ASN A 83 12.32 5.14 -10.33
CA ASN A 83 13.45 6.07 -10.47
C ASN A 83 13.82 6.69 -9.11
N ASN A 84 15.11 6.73 -8.78
CA ASN A 84 15.61 7.26 -7.50
C ASN A 84 15.00 6.59 -6.24
N CYS A 85 14.59 5.32 -6.34
CA CYS A 85 14.04 4.59 -5.21
C CYS A 85 14.99 4.63 -4.00
N PRO A 86 14.51 5.04 -2.81
CA PRO A 86 15.30 5.00 -1.58
C PRO A 86 15.89 3.60 -1.36
N SER A 87 17.17 3.54 -1.02
CA SER A 87 17.87 2.27 -0.75
C SER A 87 17.18 1.46 0.34
N VAL A 88 16.56 2.13 1.31
CA VAL A 88 15.79 1.53 2.40
C VAL A 88 14.49 0.87 1.93
N LEU A 89 13.93 1.27 0.78
CA LEU A 89 12.71 0.68 0.22
C LEU A 89 13.00 -0.52 -0.70
N LEU A 90 14.13 -0.50 -1.40
CA LEU A 90 14.50 -1.50 -2.40
C LEU A 90 14.33 -2.97 -1.93
N PRO A 91 14.73 -3.37 -0.72
CA PRO A 91 14.60 -4.76 -0.25
C PRO A 91 13.14 -5.25 -0.13
N PHE A 92 12.18 -4.32 -0.07
CA PHE A 92 10.77 -4.63 0.10
C PHE A 92 10.00 -4.69 -1.22
N LEU A 93 10.65 -4.34 -2.34
CA LEU A 93 10.07 -4.40 -3.67
C LEU A 93 10.11 -5.83 -4.21
N GLY A 94 8.95 -6.33 -4.63
CA GLY A 94 8.82 -7.53 -5.44
C GLY A 94 8.66 -7.21 -6.92
N GLU A 95 8.62 -8.26 -7.73
CA GLU A 95 8.27 -8.17 -9.14
C GLU A 95 6.86 -7.57 -9.33
N GLY A 96 6.73 -6.67 -10.29
CA GLY A 96 5.45 -6.10 -10.68
C GLY A 96 4.64 -7.08 -11.54
N ASN A 97 3.93 -6.55 -12.53
CA ASN A 97 3.15 -7.32 -13.50
C ASN A 97 3.29 -6.68 -14.89
N THR A 98 2.44 -7.08 -15.84
CA THR A 98 2.48 -6.54 -17.21
C THR A 98 2.33 -5.01 -17.27
N SER A 99 1.63 -4.40 -16.31
CA SER A 99 1.32 -2.96 -16.29
C SER A 99 2.24 -2.14 -15.38
N TYR A 100 2.91 -2.77 -14.41
CA TYR A 100 3.64 -2.08 -13.36
C TYR A 100 5.03 -2.69 -13.15
N VAL A 101 6.05 -1.86 -12.94
CA VAL A 101 7.45 -2.31 -12.93
C VAL A 101 7.83 -3.08 -11.66
N ARG A 102 7.24 -2.72 -10.52
CA ARG A 102 7.49 -3.29 -9.20
C ARG A 102 6.24 -3.22 -8.34
N ARG A 103 6.23 -3.96 -7.23
CA ARG A 103 5.16 -3.88 -6.23
C ARG A 103 5.69 -4.00 -4.80
N ILE A 104 4.93 -3.49 -3.84
CA ILE A 104 5.02 -3.87 -2.42
C ILE A 104 3.89 -4.85 -2.13
N ASN A 105 4.24 -6.01 -1.58
CA ASN A 105 3.29 -7.02 -1.10
C ASN A 105 3.45 -7.22 0.42
N LYS A 106 3.20 -6.14 1.17
CA LYS A 106 3.34 -6.05 2.62
C LYS A 106 2.01 -5.56 3.19
N GLY A 107 1.05 -6.46 3.31
CA GLY A 107 -0.33 -6.09 3.63
C GLY A 107 -0.47 -5.20 4.87
N LYS A 108 0.31 -5.47 5.94
CA LYS A 108 0.26 -4.63 7.15
C LYS A 108 0.78 -3.22 6.91
N PHE A 109 1.78 -3.06 6.03
CA PHE A 109 2.26 -1.75 5.62
C PHE A 109 1.17 -0.98 4.87
N VAL A 110 0.51 -1.63 3.91
CA VAL A 110 -0.58 -1.01 3.14
C VAL A 110 -1.75 -0.61 4.05
N GLU A 111 -2.18 -1.52 4.92
CA GLU A 111 -3.23 -1.26 5.91
C GLU A 111 -2.89 -0.04 6.79
N LYS A 112 -1.66 0.02 7.29
CA LYS A 112 -1.16 1.11 8.13
C LYS A 112 -1.17 2.46 7.41
N ILE A 113 -0.68 2.54 6.17
CA ILE A 113 -0.61 3.83 5.47
C ILE A 113 -1.99 4.33 5.04
N VAL A 114 -2.91 3.43 4.69
CA VAL A 114 -4.29 3.80 4.35
C VAL A 114 -5.01 4.28 5.61
N ARG A 115 -4.99 3.48 6.67
CA ARG A 115 -5.70 3.78 7.93
C ARG A 115 -5.15 5.04 8.62
N ASP A 116 -3.83 5.13 8.74
CA ASP A 116 -3.22 6.09 9.68
C ASP A 116 -2.58 7.31 8.98
N TYR A 117 -2.35 7.24 7.66
CA TYR A 117 -1.63 8.28 6.91
C TYR A 117 -2.41 8.88 5.73
N GLY A 118 -3.67 8.46 5.52
CA GLY A 118 -4.56 9.07 4.53
C GLY A 118 -4.23 8.71 3.09
N PHE A 119 -3.53 7.60 2.87
CA PHE A 119 -3.51 6.98 1.54
C PHE A 119 -4.87 6.34 1.25
N HIS A 120 -5.22 6.22 -0.02
CA HIS A 120 -6.46 5.60 -0.47
C HIS A 120 -6.16 4.42 -1.38
N PHE A 121 -7.03 3.41 -1.38
CA PHE A 121 -7.03 2.42 -2.43
C PHE A 121 -7.43 3.07 -3.77
N GLY A 122 -6.97 2.48 -4.86
CA GLY A 122 -7.10 3.07 -6.20
C GLY A 122 -5.85 3.85 -6.64
N GLU A 123 -6.03 4.72 -7.63
CA GLU A 123 -4.93 5.39 -8.36
C GLU A 123 -4.58 6.77 -7.78
N TYR A 124 -5.50 7.38 -7.03
CA TYR A 124 -5.41 8.78 -6.62
C TYR A 124 -5.04 8.95 -5.16
N GLN A 125 -4.07 9.83 -4.89
CA GLN A 125 -3.60 10.12 -3.53
C GLN A 125 -3.65 11.63 -3.26
N ASN A 126 -4.18 12.03 -2.10
CA ASN A 126 -4.16 13.43 -1.68
C ASN A 126 -2.87 13.74 -0.93
N VAL A 127 -1.82 14.10 -1.67
CA VAL A 127 -0.49 14.37 -1.13
C VAL A 127 -0.50 15.46 -0.04
N ALA A 128 -1.31 16.50 -0.20
CA ALA A 128 -1.39 17.57 0.80
C ALA A 128 -1.96 17.07 2.13
N ALA A 129 -3.01 16.24 2.09
CA ALA A 129 -3.60 15.62 3.27
C ALA A 129 -2.62 14.63 3.93
N ILE A 130 -1.96 13.76 3.14
CA ILE A 130 -0.96 12.81 3.62
C ILE A 130 0.18 13.55 4.33
N ARG A 131 0.73 14.58 3.68
CA ARG A 131 1.81 15.41 4.25
C ARG A 131 1.37 16.11 5.54
N ALA A 132 0.13 16.61 5.62
CA ALA A 132 -0.40 17.21 6.83
C ALA A 132 -0.50 16.21 7.99
N ILE A 133 -0.88 14.96 7.71
CA ILE A 133 -0.90 13.89 8.70
C ILE A 133 0.53 13.55 9.17
N VAL A 134 1.49 13.43 8.25
CA VAL A 134 2.90 13.21 8.60
C VAL A 134 3.44 14.34 9.47
N SER A 135 3.15 15.61 9.14
CA SER A 135 3.54 16.77 9.94
C SER A 135 2.99 16.70 11.38
N ARG A 136 1.76 16.20 11.55
CA ARG A 136 1.12 16.03 12.86
C ARG A 136 1.69 14.87 13.67
N LEU A 137 1.93 13.72 13.03
CA LEU A 137 2.38 12.49 13.71
C LEU A 137 3.89 12.46 13.94
N HIS A 138 4.67 12.98 12.99
CA HIS A 138 6.14 12.94 12.97
C HIS A 138 6.72 14.31 12.61
N PRO A 139 6.46 15.37 13.41
CA PRO A 139 6.89 16.73 13.10
C PRO A 139 8.42 16.85 12.87
N ALA A 140 9.22 16.03 13.58
CA ALA A 140 10.67 15.99 13.44
C ALA A 140 11.16 15.36 12.11
N ASN A 141 10.30 14.64 11.39
CA ASN A 141 10.64 13.90 10.16
C ASN A 141 9.87 14.40 8.94
N LEU A 142 9.24 15.57 9.01
CA LEU A 142 8.60 16.20 7.86
C LEU A 142 9.61 16.48 6.73
N THR A 143 10.84 16.83 7.08
CA THR A 143 11.94 17.00 6.13
C THR A 143 12.34 15.69 5.44
N ASP A 144 12.22 14.55 6.11
CA ASP A 144 12.45 13.24 5.50
C ASP A 144 11.37 12.90 4.48
N PHE A 145 10.12 13.19 4.80
CA PHE A 145 9.00 13.09 3.86
C PHE A 145 9.24 13.99 2.64
N ASP A 146 9.56 15.27 2.84
CA ASP A 146 9.80 16.20 1.74
C ASP A 146 10.98 15.76 0.88
N ARG A 147 12.05 15.23 1.50
CA ARG A 147 13.17 14.63 0.77
C ARG A 147 12.70 13.46 -0.09
N GLY A 148 11.87 12.57 0.47
CA GLY A 148 11.31 11.42 -0.26
C GLY A 148 10.46 11.85 -1.45
N TYR A 149 9.60 12.84 -1.26
CA TYR A 149 8.73 13.40 -2.30
C TYR A 149 9.50 13.95 -3.51
N ASN A 150 10.70 14.47 -3.28
CA ASN A 150 11.56 15.09 -4.30
C ASN A 150 12.52 14.10 -5.00
N LEU A 151 12.42 12.79 -4.76
CA LEU A 151 13.17 11.74 -5.48
C LEU A 151 12.43 11.28 -6.73
#